data_AF-A0A6B1I2N8-F1
#
_entry.id   AF-A0A6B1I2N8-F1
#
_cell.length_a   1.000
_cell.length_b   1.000
_cell.length_c   1.000
_cell.angle_alpha   90.00
_cell.angle_beta   90.00
_cell.angle_gamma   90.00
#
_symmetry.space_group_name_H-M   'P 1'
#
loop_
_entity.id
_entity.type
_entity.pdbx_description
1 polymer ?
#
loop_
_entity_poly.entity_id
_entity_poly.type
_entity_poly.pdbx_seq_one_letter_code
_entity_poly.pdbx_strand_id
1 'polypeptide(L)'
;MSHTGVDVIDFLYYTIYPVLGIFVVEGISRLARIPKWIKLWAQAGVSMGFGIYYWFILPAPQNFPLTGLVLLALAVALIYQGKRARISPDKSPY
;
A
#
# COMPACT_ATOMS: atom_id res chain seq x y z
N MET A 1 20.56 10.90 20.20
CA MET A 1 19.09 10.86 20.25
C MET A 1 18.59 11.65 19.06
N SER A 2 17.70 11.10 18.23
CA SER A 2 17.11 11.85 17.13
C SER A 2 16.18 12.95 17.67
N HIS A 3 16.15 14.09 16.99
CA HIS A 3 15.36 15.28 17.39
C HIS A 3 13.84 14.99 17.47
N THR A 4 13.37 13.97 16.76
CA THR A 4 11.95 13.59 16.65
C THR A 4 11.54 12.44 17.58
N GLY A 5 12.48 11.82 18.30
CA GLY A 5 12.19 10.60 19.09
C GLY A 5 12.02 9.33 18.25
N VAL A 6 12.35 9.38 16.95
CA VAL A 6 12.30 8.25 16.01
C VAL A 6 13.67 8.09 15.35
N ASP A 7 14.25 6.90 15.33
CA ASP A 7 15.54 6.67 14.66
C ASP A 7 15.39 6.73 13.13
N VAL A 8 16.44 7.16 12.44
CA VAL A 8 16.48 7.19 10.96
C VAL A 8 16.26 5.79 10.39
N ILE A 9 16.78 4.77 11.06
CA ILE A 9 16.61 3.37 10.65
C ILE A 9 15.14 2.95 10.75
N ASP A 10 14.44 3.34 11.81
CA ASP A 10 13.02 3.03 11.97
C ASP A 10 12.19 3.71 10.88
N PHE A 11 12.48 4.99 10.59
CA PHE A 11 11.86 5.73 9.50
C PHE A 11 12.03 5.01 8.14
N LEU A 12 13.23 4.52 7.87
CA LEU A 12 13.53 3.78 6.64
C LEU A 12 12.70 2.49 6.57
N TYR A 13 12.61 1.73 7.65
CA TYR A 13 11.82 0.51 7.69
C TYR A 13 10.32 0.77 7.48
N TYR A 14 9.74 1.77 8.14
CA TYR A 14 8.34 2.14 7.95
C TYR A 14 8.06 2.66 6.53
N THR A 15 9.03 3.21 5.83
CA THR A 15 8.84 3.59 4.43
C THR A 15 8.91 2.39 3.48
N ILE A 16 9.76 1.41 3.80
CA ILE A 16 9.99 0.22 2.95
C ILE A 16 8.88 -0.82 3.09
N TYR A 17 8.31 -1.04 4.27
CA TYR A 17 7.33 -2.11 4.48
C TYR A 17 6.08 -2.05 3.56
N PRO A 18 5.44 -0.90 3.33
CA PRO A 18 4.30 -0.83 2.41
C PRO A 18 4.69 -1.20 0.98
N VAL A 19 5.88 -0.78 0.55
CA VAL A 19 6.44 -1.11 -0.78
C VAL A 19 6.63 -2.62 -0.88
N LEU A 20 7.31 -3.23 0.09
CA LEU A 20 7.50 -4.68 0.12
C LEU A 20 6.17 -5.43 0.10
N GLY A 21 5.17 -4.98 0.87
CA GLY A 21 3.83 -5.57 0.86
C GLY A 21 3.18 -5.58 -0.53
N ILE A 22 3.24 -4.46 -1.24
CA ILE A 22 2.71 -4.35 -2.62
C ILE A 22 3.50 -5.24 -3.60
N PHE A 23 4.82 -5.30 -3.46
CA PHE A 23 5.69 -6.13 -4.29
C PHE A 23 5.48 -7.63 -4.05
N VAL A 24 5.23 -8.06 -2.81
CA VAL A 24 4.88 -9.45 -2.49
C VAL A 24 3.56 -9.83 -3.18
N VAL A 25 2.54 -8.97 -3.10
CA VAL A 25 1.28 -9.19 -3.83
C VAL A 25 1.51 -9.27 -5.34
N GLU A 26 2.36 -8.40 -5.90
CA GLU A 26 2.72 -8.44 -7.32
C GLU A 26 3.42 -9.76 -7.69
N GLY A 27 4.41 -10.18 -6.91
CA GLY A 27 5.17 -11.42 -7.14
C GLY A 27 4.29 -12.67 -7.09
N ILE A 28 3.46 -12.78 -6.06
CA ILE A 28 2.48 -13.89 -5.93
C ILE A 28 1.49 -13.86 -7.09
N SER A 29 0.97 -12.68 -7.44
CA SER A 29 -0.01 -12.55 -8.51
C SER A 29 0.57 -12.93 -9.87
N ARG A 30 1.84 -12.62 -10.14
CA ARG A 30 2.55 -13.05 -11.36
C ARG A 30 2.75 -14.57 -11.38
N LEU A 31 3.21 -15.14 -10.27
CA LEU A 31 3.47 -16.57 -10.17
C LEU A 31 2.18 -17.40 -10.35
N ALA A 32 1.09 -16.97 -9.73
CA ALA A 32 -0.21 -17.62 -9.81
C ALA A 32 -1.09 -17.15 -11.00
N ARG A 33 -0.56 -16.28 -11.88
CA ARG A 33 -1.28 -15.71 -13.04
C ARG A 33 -2.65 -15.12 -12.67
N ILE A 34 -2.71 -14.42 -11.54
CA ILE A 34 -3.94 -13.85 -11.00
C ILE A 34 -4.47 -12.75 -11.94
N PRO A 35 -5.80 -12.71 -12.20
CA PRO A 35 -6.43 -11.62 -12.94
C PRO A 35 -6.09 -10.24 -12.37
N LYS A 36 -5.80 -9.30 -13.26
CA LYS A 36 -5.35 -7.94 -12.91
C LYS A 36 -6.23 -7.23 -11.88
N TRP A 37 -7.56 -7.35 -11.98
CA TRP A 37 -8.47 -6.69 -11.05
C TRP A 37 -8.34 -7.23 -9.61
N ILE A 38 -8.11 -8.54 -9.45
CA ILE A 38 -7.90 -9.17 -8.14
C ILE A 38 -6.57 -8.69 -7.55
N LYS A 39 -5.51 -8.65 -8.37
CA LYS A 39 -4.21 -8.12 -7.97
C LYS A 39 -4.31 -6.68 -7.44
N LEU A 40 -4.99 -5.80 -8.19
CA LEU A 40 -5.17 -4.40 -7.81
C LEU A 40 -5.96 -4.24 -6.51
N TRP A 41 -7.02 -5.03 -6.31
CA TRP A 41 -7.78 -5.03 -5.05
C TRP A 41 -6.98 -5.59 -3.87
N ALA A 42 -6.14 -6.60 -4.07
CA ALA A 42 -5.22 -7.08 -3.05
C ALA A 42 -4.19 -6.02 -2.66
N GLN A 43 -3.60 -5.32 -3.64
CA GLN A 43 -2.68 -4.19 -3.39
C GLN A 43 -3.39 -3.03 -2.68
N ALA A 44 -4.66 -2.77 -2.99
CA ALA A 44 -5.47 -1.80 -2.27
C ALA A 44 -5.68 -2.19 -0.82
N GLY A 45 -5.96 -3.48 -0.55
CA GLY A 45 -6.10 -4.01 0.81
C GLY A 45 -4.82 -3.84 1.63
N VAL A 46 -3.66 -4.14 1.05
CA VAL A 46 -2.34 -3.91 1.68
C VAL A 46 -2.15 -2.42 1.98
N SER A 47 -2.41 -1.55 0.99
CA SER A 47 -2.26 -0.10 1.15
C SER A 47 -3.18 0.44 2.25
N MET A 48 -4.42 -0.02 2.30
CA MET A 48 -5.38 0.37 3.33
C MET A 48 -4.96 -0.12 4.73
N GLY A 49 -4.45 -1.34 4.84
CA GLY A 49 -3.94 -1.90 6.10
C GLY A 49 -2.80 -1.08 6.68
N PHE A 50 -1.78 -0.77 5.87
CA PHE A 50 -0.68 0.11 6.30
C PHE A 50 -1.16 1.55 6.58
N GLY A 51 -2.09 2.06 5.76
CA GLY A 51 -2.68 3.38 5.94
C GLY A 51 -3.34 3.55 7.32
N ILE A 52 -4.16 2.57 7.72
CA ILE A 52 -4.80 2.54 9.03
C ILE A 52 -3.75 2.37 10.14
N TYR A 53 -2.77 1.48 9.95
CA TYR A 53 -1.73 1.19 10.93
C TYR A 53 -0.89 2.43 11.29
N TYR A 54 -0.48 3.23 10.29
CA TYR A 54 0.31 4.45 10.52
C TYR A 54 -0.45 5.61 11.12
N TRP A 55 -1.79 5.59 11.07
CA TRP A 55 -2.60 6.66 11.61
C TRP A 55 -3.13 6.35 13.01
N PHE A 56 -3.56 5.10 13.24
CA PHE A 56 -4.34 4.75 14.43
C PHE A 56 -3.66 3.72 15.34
N ILE A 57 -2.64 3.00 14.88
CA ILE A 57 -2.02 1.91 15.64
C ILE A 57 -0.61 2.29 16.12
N LEU A 58 0.18 3.01 15.30
CA LEU A 58 1.48 3.50 15.75
C LEU A 58 1.32 4.58 16.83
N PRO A 59 2.01 4.46 17.98
CA PRO A 59 2.01 5.50 19.00
C PRO A 59 2.75 6.75 18.52
N ALA A 60 2.39 7.91 19.08
CA ALA A 60 3.16 9.13 18.89
C ALA A 60 4.47 9.06 19.70
N PRO A 61 5.60 9.60 19.18
CA PRO A 61 5.76 10.39 17.94
C PRO A 61 6.04 9.56 16.67
N GLN A 62 6.00 8.22 16.73
CA GLN A 62 6.34 7.34 15.60
C GLN A 62 5.25 7.29 14.52
N ASN A 63 4.04 7.82 14.77
CA ASN A 63 2.98 7.81 13.77
C ASN A 63 3.34 8.57 12.49
N PHE A 64 2.91 8.05 11.34
CA PHE A 64 3.21 8.61 10.01
C PHE A 64 1.92 8.98 9.28
N PRO A 65 1.18 10.00 9.74
CA PRO A 65 -0.15 10.33 9.23
C PRO A 65 -0.16 10.72 7.75
N LEU A 66 0.87 11.43 7.27
CA LEU A 66 1.00 11.77 5.83
C LEU A 66 1.20 10.52 4.97
N THR A 67 2.10 9.62 5.38
CA THR A 67 2.31 8.33 4.69
C THR A 67 1.02 7.51 4.72
N GLY A 68 0.31 7.49 5.86
CA GLY A 68 -0.96 6.81 5.99
C GLY A 68 -2.02 7.37 5.03
N LEU A 69 -2.15 8.70 4.94
CA LEU A 69 -3.05 9.37 4.01
C LEU A 69 -2.74 9.04 2.55
N VAL A 70 -1.46 9.04 2.16
CA VAL A 70 -1.03 8.69 0.80
C VAL A 70 -1.37 7.24 0.47
N LEU A 71 -1.18 6.31 1.42
CA LEU A 71 -1.52 4.90 1.24
C LEU A 71 -3.04 4.67 1.13
N LEU A 72 -3.85 5.43 1.87
CA LEU A 72 -5.31 5.40 1.73
C LEU A 72 -5.76 5.97 0.38
N ALA A 73 -5.16 7.08 -0.08
CA ALA A 73 -5.42 7.62 -1.41
C ALA A 73 -5.03 6.62 -2.52
N LEU A 74 -3.89 5.94 -2.37
CA LEU A 74 -3.46 4.87 -3.26
C LEU A 74 -4.46 3.71 -3.23
N ALA A 75 -4.96 3.30 -2.06
CA ALA A 75 -5.96 2.25 -1.95
C ALA A 75 -7.23 2.60 -2.74
N VAL A 76 -7.73 3.83 -2.61
CA VAL A 76 -8.89 4.31 -3.39
C VAL A 76 -8.60 4.26 -4.90
N ALA A 77 -7.42 4.73 -5.34
CA ALA A 77 -7.02 4.68 -6.74
C ALA A 77 -6.96 3.24 -7.27
N LEU A 78 -6.39 2.30 -6.50
CA LEU A 78 -6.28 0.89 -6.87
C LEU A 78 -7.65 0.18 -6.90
N ILE A 79 -8.57 0.51 -5.99
CA ILE A 79 -9.95 0.00 -6.03
C ILE A 79 -10.64 0.44 -7.32
N TYR A 80 -10.50 1.72 -7.67
CA TYR A 80 -11.04 2.27 -8.91
C TYR A 80 -10.43 1.60 -10.15
N GLN A 81 -9.10 1.48 -10.20
CA GLN A 81 -8.40 0.80 -11.28
C GLN A 81 -8.81 -0.67 -11.40
N GLY A 82 -8.96 -1.39 -10.28
CA GLY A 82 -9.42 -2.77 -10.25
C GLY A 82 -10.85 -2.93 -10.77
N LYS A 83 -11.76 -2.03 -10.37
CA LYS A 83 -13.13 -2.00 -10.90
C LYS A 83 -13.13 -1.78 -12.42
N ARG A 84 -12.33 -0.84 -12.92
CA ARG A 84 -12.19 -0.58 -14.36
C ARG A 84 -11.58 -1.77 -15.11
N ALA A 85 -10.53 -2.39 -14.56
CA ALA A 85 -9.87 -3.55 -15.14
C ALA A 85 -10.78 -4.78 -15.22
N ARG A 86 -11.77 -4.90 -14.32
CA ARG A 86 -12.79 -5.96 -14.37
C ARG A 86 -13.80 -5.76 -15.51
N ILE A 87 -14.15 -4.51 -15.83
CA ILE A 87 -15.18 -4.17 -16.83
C ILE A 87 -14.59 -4.06 -18.24
N SER A 88 -13.37 -3.55 -18.38
CA SER A 88 -12.70 -3.38 -19.67
C SER A 88 -11.21 -3.73 -19.54
N PRO A 89 -10.87 -5.03 -19.64
CA PRO A 89 -9.50 -5.50 -19.55
C PRO A 89 -8.57 -4.81 -20.54
N ASP A 90 -9.05 -4.57 -21.77
CA ASP A 90 -8.27 -3.98 -22.88
C ASP A 90 -8.03 -2.47 -22.75
N LYS A 91 -8.77 -1.77 -21.88
CA LYS A 91 -8.62 -0.32 -21.66
C LYS A 91 -7.74 0.04 -20.46
N SER A 92 -7.07 -0.95 -19.88
CA SER A 92 -6.25 -0.75 -18.69
C SER A 92 -4.77 -0.96 -19.05
N PRO A 93 -3.96 0.10 -19.16
CA PRO A 93 -2.59 0.06 -19.72
C PRO A 93 -1.51 -0.66 -18.88
N TYR A 94 -1.88 -1.53 -17.93
CA TYR A 94 -0.96 -2.22 -16.98
C TYR A 94 -1.41 -3.64 -16.63
#